data_AF-A0AA42DQJ3-F1
#
_entry.id   AF-A0AA42DQJ3-F1
#
_cell.length_a   1.000
_cell.length_b   1.000
_cell.length_c   1.000
_cell.angle_alpha   90.00
_cell.angle_beta   90.00
_cell.angle_gamma   90.00
#
_symmetry.space_group_name_H-M   'P 1'
#
loop_
_entity.id
_entity.type
_entity.pdbx_description
1 polymer ?
#
loop_
_entity_poly.entity_id
_entity_poly.type
_entity_poly.pdbx_seq_one_letter_code
_entity_poly.pdbx_strand_id
1 'polypeptide(L)'
;MNIILTEALKSHMICHDKEFLHGWEKTLDLLQEKGTFKQLTEDVERIVTTFEEPIGYSMLLETTDQDEIVYAKRLERELYTRFVKGKAPGYSYQVMCILRKSKEVEDAYELITMYPGGNSEKEPEDTNIQTKEEMIRSLLFWKDRALIYTSSNIEPGSEKNYCPYKNLFFLLED
;
A
#
# COMPACT_ATOMS: atom_id res chain seq x y z
N MET A 1 -0.38 -24.64 -6.22
CA MET A 1 -0.46 -23.18 -6.23
C MET A 1 0.82 -22.57 -6.76
N ASN A 2 0.75 -22.02 -7.97
CA ASN A 2 1.88 -21.33 -8.62
C ASN A 2 1.75 -19.80 -8.47
N ILE A 3 2.85 -19.10 -8.22
CA ILE A 3 2.88 -17.63 -8.16
C ILE A 3 3.59 -17.09 -9.40
N ILE A 4 2.85 -16.36 -10.23
CA ILE A 4 3.31 -15.80 -11.50
C ILE A 4 3.87 -14.40 -11.25
N LEU A 5 5.11 -14.19 -11.70
CA LEU A 5 5.79 -12.89 -11.69
C LEU A 5 5.78 -12.32 -13.10
N THR A 6 4.86 -11.38 -13.35
CA THR A 6 4.74 -10.73 -14.67
C THR A 6 5.86 -9.71 -14.89
N GLU A 7 6.16 -9.39 -16.15
CA GLU A 7 7.11 -8.30 -16.45
C GLU A 7 6.63 -6.94 -15.93
N ALA A 8 5.31 -6.72 -15.92
CA ALA A 8 4.70 -5.52 -15.32
C ALA A 8 4.99 -5.43 -13.81
N LEU A 9 4.84 -6.54 -13.07
CA LEU A 9 5.23 -6.61 -11.67
C LEU A 9 6.71 -6.30 -11.50
N LYS A 10 7.59 -6.98 -12.25
CA LYS A 10 9.05 -6.78 -12.12
C LYS A 10 9.42 -5.32 -12.33
N SER A 11 8.87 -4.67 -13.36
CA SER A 11 9.09 -3.25 -13.61
C SER A 11 8.57 -2.36 -12.47
N HIS A 12 7.40 -2.67 -11.91
CA HIS A 12 6.83 -1.97 -10.76
C HIS A 12 7.74 -2.09 -9.53
N MET A 13 8.26 -3.29 -9.27
CA MET A 13 9.08 -3.58 -8.09
C MET A 13 10.48 -2.94 -8.13
N ILE A 14 11.00 -2.54 -9.30
CA ILE A 14 12.28 -1.80 -9.40
C ILE A 14 12.23 -0.51 -8.58
N CYS A 15 11.10 0.20 -8.57
CA CYS A 15 10.94 1.44 -7.81
C CYS A 15 10.85 1.21 -6.29
N HIS A 16 10.45 0.00 -5.89
CA HIS A 16 10.24 -0.38 -4.49
C HIS A 16 11.40 -1.19 -3.89
N ASP A 17 12.37 -1.66 -4.69
CA ASP A 17 13.42 -2.56 -4.23
C ASP A 17 14.22 -1.98 -3.04
N LYS A 18 14.47 -0.66 -3.06
CA LYS A 18 15.16 0.06 -1.97
C LYS A 18 14.39 0.10 -0.65
N GLU A 19 13.09 -0.19 -0.68
CA GLU A 19 12.27 -0.30 0.53
C GLU A 19 12.58 -1.62 1.26
N PHE A 20 13.03 -2.67 0.55
CA PHE A 20 13.36 -3.96 1.15
C PHE A 20 14.82 -4.01 1.62
N LEU A 21 15.06 -4.53 2.83
CA LEU A 21 16.42 -4.61 3.38
C LEU A 21 17.32 -5.60 2.64
N HIS A 22 16.71 -6.58 1.99
CA HIS A 22 17.40 -7.68 1.31
C HIS A 22 17.05 -7.77 -0.17
N GLY A 23 16.34 -6.77 -0.70
CA GLY A 23 15.70 -6.80 -2.01
C GLY A 23 14.37 -7.55 -2.01
N TRP A 24 13.50 -7.20 -2.95
CA TRP A 24 12.14 -7.76 -2.99
C TRP A 24 12.12 -9.24 -3.39
N GLU A 25 13.02 -9.68 -4.27
CA GLU A 25 13.10 -11.08 -4.75
C GLU A 25 13.45 -12.03 -3.60
N LYS A 26 14.50 -11.72 -2.83
CA LYS A 26 14.87 -12.51 -1.66
C LYS A 26 13.77 -12.50 -0.59
N THR A 27 13.05 -11.39 -0.46
CA THR A 27 11.90 -11.32 0.44
C THR A 27 10.76 -12.23 -0.02
N LEU A 28 10.52 -12.31 -1.34
CA LEU A 28 9.55 -13.23 -1.92
C LEU A 28 9.92 -14.70 -1.67
N ASP A 29 11.19 -15.06 -1.80
CA ASP A 29 11.68 -16.41 -1.49
C ASP A 29 11.37 -16.77 -0.02
N LEU A 30 11.67 -15.87 0.92
CA LEU A 30 11.36 -16.05 2.34
C LEU A 30 9.85 -16.24 2.60
N LEU A 31 9.00 -15.49 1.88
CA LEU A 31 7.54 -15.65 1.96
C LEU A 31 7.08 -17.03 1.47
N GLN A 32 7.68 -17.53 0.38
CA GLN A 32 7.40 -18.87 -0.16
C GLN A 32 7.84 -19.97 0.82
N GLU A 33 9.04 -19.87 1.37
CA GLU A 33 9.57 -20.81 2.38
C GLU A 33 8.69 -20.88 3.63
N LYS A 34 8.20 -19.72 4.11
CA LYS A 34 7.25 -19.64 5.23
C LYS A 34 5.88 -20.23 4.90
N GLY A 35 5.59 -20.50 3.62
CA GLY A 35 4.33 -21.06 3.16
C GLY A 35 3.19 -20.04 3.06
N THR A 36 3.52 -18.75 2.92
CA THR A 36 2.58 -17.62 2.85
C THR A 36 1.47 -17.85 1.81
N PHE A 37 1.79 -18.50 0.69
CA PHE A 37 0.87 -18.64 -0.46
C PHE A 37 0.21 -20.02 -0.56
N LYS A 38 0.17 -20.81 0.52
CA LYS A 38 -0.33 -22.20 0.47
C LYS A 38 -1.87 -22.32 0.44
N GLN A 39 -2.60 -21.28 0.85
CA GLN A 39 -4.06 -21.37 1.08
C GLN A 39 -4.80 -20.18 0.46
N LEU A 40 -4.59 -19.93 -0.83
CA LEU A 40 -5.25 -18.85 -1.57
C LEU A 40 -6.59 -19.33 -2.13
N THR A 41 -7.67 -18.60 -1.87
CA THR A 41 -9.03 -18.97 -2.29
C THR A 41 -9.77 -17.86 -3.02
N GLU A 42 -9.46 -16.60 -2.73
CA GLU A 42 -10.18 -15.43 -3.25
C GLU A 42 -9.68 -14.98 -4.62
N ASP A 43 -10.53 -14.32 -5.43
CA ASP A 43 -10.09 -13.77 -6.72
C ASP A 43 -8.98 -12.72 -6.56
N VAL A 44 -8.98 -11.99 -5.44
CA VAL A 44 -7.94 -11.05 -5.03
C VAL A 44 -7.58 -11.31 -3.58
N GLU A 45 -6.32 -11.62 -3.33
CA GLU A 45 -5.77 -11.92 -2.02
C GLU A 45 -4.95 -10.74 -1.51
N ARG A 46 -5.13 -10.40 -0.24
CA ARG A 46 -4.34 -9.38 0.48
C ARG A 46 -3.75 -10.02 1.71
N ILE A 47 -2.47 -10.34 1.65
CA ILE A 47 -1.80 -11.15 2.67
C ILE A 47 -0.76 -10.31 3.37
N VAL A 48 -0.90 -10.20 4.69
CA VAL A 48 0.13 -9.63 5.56
C VAL A 48 0.90 -10.75 6.22
N THR A 49 2.21 -10.80 6.01
CA THR A 49 3.10 -11.73 6.70
C THR A 49 4.01 -11.00 7.65
N THR A 50 4.09 -11.47 8.89
CA THR A 50 4.97 -10.91 9.92
C THR A 50 6.24 -11.75 10.07
N PHE A 51 7.37 -11.06 10.23
CA PHE A 51 8.71 -11.58 10.45
C PHE A 51 9.20 -11.21 11.85
N GLU A 52 10.16 -11.98 12.36
CA GLU A 52 10.81 -11.70 13.66
C GLU A 52 11.84 -10.57 13.52
N GLU A 53 12.47 -10.47 12.35
CA GLU A 53 13.43 -9.43 12.00
C GLU A 53 12.81 -8.41 11.03
N PRO A 54 13.31 -7.17 10.99
CA PRO A 54 12.89 -6.19 9.98
C PRO A 54 13.15 -6.71 8.57
N ILE A 55 12.16 -6.54 7.68
CA ILE A 55 12.23 -6.99 6.28
C ILE A 55 12.41 -5.83 5.30
N GLY A 56 12.13 -4.60 5.76
CA GLY A 56 12.18 -3.41 4.93
C GLY A 56 11.79 -2.15 5.71
N TYR A 57 11.44 -1.13 4.96
CA TYR A 57 11.00 0.16 5.47
C TYR A 57 9.57 0.46 4.99
N SER A 58 8.69 0.79 5.93
CA SER A 58 7.35 1.27 5.59
C SER A 58 7.40 2.75 5.18
N MET A 59 6.87 3.02 3.99
CA MET A 59 6.65 4.38 3.50
C MET A 59 5.32 4.97 3.97
N LEU A 60 4.45 4.14 4.55
CA LEU A 60 3.19 4.53 5.17
C LEU A 60 3.35 4.52 6.69
N LEU A 61 3.15 5.68 7.31
CA LEU A 61 3.36 5.86 8.74
C LEU A 61 2.07 6.28 9.44
N GLU A 62 1.97 5.91 10.71
CA GLU A 62 1.03 6.57 11.62
C GLU A 62 1.47 8.01 11.87
N THR A 63 0.47 8.86 12.09
CA THR A 63 0.60 10.30 12.21
C THR A 63 -0.33 10.81 13.30
N THR A 64 0.01 11.97 13.82
CA THR A 64 -0.67 12.66 14.91
C THR A 64 -0.95 14.10 14.49
N ASP A 65 -1.69 14.83 15.32
CA ASP A 65 -1.99 16.26 15.08
C ASP A 65 -0.75 17.16 15.14
N GLN A 66 0.41 16.64 15.57
CA GLN A 66 1.68 17.37 15.57
C GLN A 66 2.45 17.24 14.25
N ASP A 67 2.04 16.34 13.37
CA ASP A 67 2.73 16.08 12.11
C ASP A 67 2.31 17.07 11.02
N GLU A 68 3.28 17.52 10.20
CA GLU A 68 2.98 18.38 9.06
C GLU A 68 2.39 17.56 7.91
N ILE A 69 1.08 17.66 7.74
CA ILE A 69 0.32 16.95 6.70
C ILE A 69 0.14 17.81 5.45
N VAL A 70 0.36 17.20 4.30
CA VAL A 70 0.03 17.77 2.98
C VAL A 70 -0.75 16.75 2.17
N TYR A 71 -1.72 17.20 1.40
CA TYR A 71 -2.45 16.37 0.45
C TYR A 71 -1.95 16.69 -0.94
N ALA A 72 -1.61 15.68 -1.74
CA ALA A 72 -1.10 15.89 -3.08
C ALA A 72 -1.44 14.71 -3.97
N LYS A 73 -1.29 14.87 -5.29
CA LYS A 73 -1.41 13.77 -6.24
C LYS A 73 -0.05 13.11 -6.41
N ARG A 74 0.01 11.77 -6.42
CA ARG A 74 1.21 11.10 -6.95
C ARG A 74 1.29 11.35 -8.45
N LEU A 75 2.50 11.30 -9.00
CA LEU A 75 2.68 11.23 -10.45
C LEU A 75 1.78 10.14 -11.05
N GLU A 76 1.11 10.49 -12.15
CA GLU A 76 0.23 9.58 -12.91
C GLU A 76 -0.99 9.06 -12.12
N ARG A 77 -1.38 9.74 -11.03
CA ARG A 77 -2.62 9.45 -10.29
C ARG A 77 -3.49 10.69 -10.16
N GLU A 78 -4.79 10.50 -10.31
CA GLU A 78 -5.76 11.58 -10.18
C GLU A 78 -6.25 11.82 -8.75
N LEU A 79 -6.01 10.86 -7.85
CA LEU A 79 -6.50 10.89 -6.48
C LEU A 79 -5.57 11.71 -5.58
N TYR A 80 -6.16 12.43 -4.62
CA TYR A 80 -5.36 13.04 -3.56
C TYR A 80 -5.01 12.02 -2.48
N THR A 81 -3.73 11.97 -2.18
CA THR A 81 -3.16 11.14 -1.13
C THR A 81 -2.77 12.02 0.05
N ARG A 82 -2.93 11.49 1.27
CA ARG A 82 -2.42 12.14 2.48
C ARG A 82 -0.94 11.83 2.68
N PHE A 83 -0.12 12.86 2.81
CA PHE A 83 1.31 12.75 3.04
C PHE A 83 1.76 13.44 4.32
N VAL A 84 2.86 12.96 4.90
CA VAL A 84 3.55 13.58 6.03
C VAL A 84 4.94 14.05 5.61
N LYS A 85 5.29 15.29 5.97
CA LYS A 85 6.61 15.88 5.68
C LYS A 85 7.61 15.64 6.81
N GLY A 86 8.89 15.64 6.45
CA GLY A 86 10.00 15.61 7.42
C GLY A 86 10.16 14.28 8.18
N LYS A 87 9.42 13.23 7.81
CA LYS A 87 9.55 11.90 8.40
C LYS A 87 10.46 11.01 7.56
N ALA A 88 11.22 10.16 8.25
CA ALA A 88 11.98 9.09 7.62
C ALA A 88 11.17 7.78 7.63
N PRO A 89 11.43 6.87 6.68
CA PRO A 89 10.83 5.54 6.68
C PRO A 89 11.11 4.79 7.98
N GLY A 90 10.09 4.10 8.50
CA GLY A 90 10.21 3.27 9.71
C GLY A 90 10.50 1.81 9.34
N TYR A 91 11.23 1.08 10.19
CA TYR A 91 11.39 -0.36 9.98
C TYR A 91 10.03 -1.06 9.95
N SER A 92 9.87 -1.96 8.99
CA SER A 92 8.71 -2.85 8.91
C SER A 92 9.15 -4.28 9.19
N TYR A 93 8.38 -4.94 10.05
CA TYR A 93 8.44 -6.38 10.31
C TYR A 93 7.37 -7.14 9.52
N GLN A 94 6.61 -6.41 8.69
CA GLN A 94 5.52 -6.93 7.90
C GLN A 94 5.79 -6.74 6.42
N VAL A 95 5.32 -7.68 5.60
CA VAL A 95 5.18 -7.51 4.16
C VAL A 95 3.73 -7.71 3.79
N MET A 96 3.20 -6.76 3.04
CA MET A 96 1.94 -6.91 2.33
C MET A 96 2.21 -7.47 0.94
N CYS A 97 1.44 -8.48 0.54
CA CYS A 97 1.35 -8.96 -0.83
C CYS A 97 -0.09 -8.86 -1.33
N ILE A 98 -0.26 -8.29 -2.52
CA ILE A 98 -1.55 -8.31 -3.22
C ILE A 98 -1.42 -9.23 -4.42
N LEU A 99 -2.25 -10.27 -4.45
CA LEU A 99 -2.28 -11.24 -5.53
C LEU A 99 -3.65 -11.26 -6.20
N ARG A 100 -3.67 -11.67 -7.47
CA ARG A 100 -4.89 -11.87 -8.24
C ARG A 100 -4.87 -13.25 -8.85
N LYS A 101 -5.97 -13.98 -8.75
CA LYS A 101 -6.10 -15.29 -9.38
C LYS A 101 -5.90 -15.18 -10.89
N SER A 102 -5.05 -16.03 -11.45
CA SER A 102 -4.80 -16.02 -12.89
C SER A 102 -6.04 -16.50 -13.63
N LYS A 103 -6.37 -15.81 -14.73
CA LYS A 103 -7.43 -16.23 -15.66
C LYS A 103 -6.91 -17.17 -16.75
N GLU A 104 -5.59 -17.22 -16.93
CA GLU A 104 -4.93 -17.94 -18.01
C GLU A 104 -4.33 -19.27 -17.56
N VAL A 105 -3.92 -19.36 -16.28
CA VAL A 105 -3.27 -20.54 -15.70
C VAL A 105 -4.08 -21.06 -14.53
N GLU A 106 -4.45 -22.34 -14.58
CA GLU A 106 -5.17 -23.01 -13.50
C GLU A 106 -4.30 -23.15 -12.24
N ASP A 107 -4.90 -23.03 -11.05
CA ASP A 107 -4.23 -23.10 -9.74
C ASP A 107 -3.02 -22.15 -9.62
N ALA A 108 -3.16 -20.95 -10.18
CA ALA A 108 -2.12 -19.93 -10.16
C ALA A 108 -2.65 -18.54 -9.80
N TYR A 109 -1.77 -17.74 -9.20
CA TYR A 109 -2.01 -16.33 -8.87
C TYR A 109 -0.88 -15.47 -9.46
N GLU A 110 -1.23 -14.32 -9.98
CA GLU A 110 -0.30 -13.26 -10.34
C GLU A 110 -0.04 -12.40 -9.10
N LEU A 111 1.24 -12.23 -8.73
CA LEU A 111 1.60 -11.21 -7.75
C LEU A 111 1.46 -9.84 -8.42
N ILE A 112 0.61 -8.98 -7.86
CA ILE A 112 0.33 -7.64 -8.40
C ILE A 112 1.29 -6.62 -7.82
N THR A 113 1.52 -6.68 -6.50
CA THR A 113 2.48 -5.84 -5.81
C THR A 113 2.86 -6.44 -4.47
N MET A 114 4.00 -6.04 -3.93
CA MET A 114 4.39 -6.27 -2.55
C MET A 114 5.15 -5.07 -2.00
N TYR A 115 5.07 -4.82 -0.71
CA TYR A 115 5.83 -3.76 -0.05
C TYR A 115 6.03 -4.08 1.44
N PRO A 116 7.12 -3.60 2.06
CA PRO A 116 7.27 -3.67 3.50
C PRO A 116 6.25 -2.75 4.16
N GLY A 117 5.36 -3.33 4.95
CA GLY A 117 4.27 -2.62 5.61
C GLY A 117 3.11 -3.56 5.94
N GLY A 118 2.16 -3.04 6.71
CA GLY A 118 0.93 -3.74 7.04
C GLY A 118 -0.16 -3.58 5.97
N ASN A 119 -1.40 -3.84 6.38
CA ASN A 119 -2.57 -3.60 5.55
C ASN A 119 -2.67 -2.13 5.12
N SER A 120 -3.17 -1.90 3.90
CA SER A 120 -3.58 -0.58 3.43
C SER A 120 -4.97 -0.58 2.84
N GLU A 121 -5.67 0.53 3.08
CA GLU A 121 -6.99 0.79 2.51
C GLU A 121 -6.89 1.63 1.23
N LYS A 122 -7.92 1.52 0.38
CA LYS A 122 -8.09 2.40 -0.79
C LYS A 122 -8.07 3.86 -0.35
N GLU A 123 -7.57 4.75 -1.21
CA GLU A 123 -7.60 6.19 -0.94
C GLU A 123 -9.05 6.70 -0.93
N PRO A 124 -9.44 7.70 -0.12
CA PRO A 124 -10.85 8.07 0.05
C PRO A 124 -11.59 8.51 -1.21
N GLU A 125 -10.87 8.93 -2.25
CA GLU A 125 -11.46 9.32 -3.55
C GLU A 125 -11.41 8.18 -4.60
N ASP A 126 -10.95 6.98 -4.23
CA ASP A 126 -10.86 5.83 -5.14
C ASP A 126 -12.25 5.40 -5.61
N THR A 127 -12.47 5.46 -6.93
CA THR A 127 -13.74 5.11 -7.58
C THR A 127 -14.10 3.64 -7.45
N ASN A 128 -13.17 2.79 -7.00
CA ASN A 128 -13.41 1.37 -6.73
C ASN A 128 -13.90 1.11 -5.29
N ILE A 129 -14.16 2.14 -4.48
CA ILE A 129 -14.92 1.99 -3.23
C ILE A 129 -16.40 1.80 -3.58
N GLN A 130 -16.95 0.63 -3.27
CA GLN A 130 -18.30 0.22 -3.70
C GLN A 130 -19.35 0.30 -2.58
N THR A 131 -18.92 0.34 -1.32
CA THR A 131 -19.84 0.27 -0.16
C THR A 131 -19.55 1.38 0.86
N LYS A 132 -20.56 1.72 1.68
CA LYS A 132 -20.41 2.69 2.78
C LYS A 132 -19.37 2.17 3.78
N GLU A 133 -19.36 0.87 4.04
CA GLU A 133 -18.43 0.22 4.97
C GLU A 133 -16.99 0.29 4.48
N GLU A 134 -16.73 0.09 3.18
CA GLU A 134 -15.41 0.32 2.59
C GLU A 134 -14.97 1.78 2.71
N MET A 135 -15.87 2.73 2.45
CA MET A 135 -15.59 4.15 2.59
C MET A 135 -15.23 4.50 4.04
N ILE A 136 -15.99 4.00 5.03
CA ILE A 136 -15.71 4.22 6.45
C ILE A 136 -14.33 3.65 6.83
N ARG A 137 -13.99 2.42 6.39
CA ARG A 137 -12.66 1.85 6.65
C ARG A 137 -11.54 2.69 6.03
N SER A 138 -11.71 3.13 4.78
CA SER A 138 -10.77 4.03 4.12
C SER A 138 -10.56 5.32 4.91
N LEU A 139 -11.64 6.00 5.30
CA LEU A 139 -11.56 7.27 6.04
C LEU A 139 -10.90 7.09 7.40
N LEU A 140 -11.26 6.06 8.15
CA LEU A 140 -10.64 5.76 9.45
C LEU A 140 -9.16 5.44 9.30
N PHE A 141 -8.77 4.68 8.27
CA PHE A 141 -7.39 4.32 7.99
C PHE A 141 -6.54 5.53 7.60
N TRP A 142 -7.03 6.39 6.71
CA TRP A 142 -6.28 7.55 6.22
C TRP A 142 -6.34 8.75 7.17
N LYS A 143 -7.21 8.74 8.18
CA LYS A 143 -7.29 9.80 9.19
C LYS A 143 -5.99 9.94 9.98
N ASP A 144 -5.39 8.82 10.36
CA ASP A 144 -4.21 8.75 11.22
C ASP A 144 -2.98 8.17 10.50
N ARG A 145 -3.06 7.84 9.20
CA ARG A 145 -1.93 7.34 8.40
C ARG A 145 -1.64 8.21 7.19
N ALA A 146 -0.37 8.35 6.85
CA ALA A 146 0.08 9.12 5.70
C ALA A 146 1.31 8.50 5.05
N LEU A 147 1.43 8.68 3.74
CA LEU A 147 2.65 8.33 3.03
C LEU A 147 3.74 9.39 3.28
N ILE A 148 5.00 9.01 3.27
CA ILE A 148 6.09 9.99 3.39
C ILE A 148 6.12 10.88 2.14
N TYR A 149 6.12 12.20 2.35
CA TYR A 149 6.21 13.17 1.26
C TYR A 149 7.60 13.11 0.63
N THR A 150 7.65 12.74 -0.64
CA THR A 150 8.86 12.77 -1.46
C THR A 150 8.56 13.52 -2.75
N SER A 151 9.13 14.71 -2.94
CA SER A 151 8.79 15.59 -4.06
C SER A 151 8.99 14.96 -5.44
N SER A 152 9.88 13.98 -5.58
CA SER A 152 10.09 13.25 -6.84
C SER A 152 8.89 12.42 -7.28
N ASN A 153 7.95 12.12 -6.37
CA ASN A 153 6.81 11.24 -6.61
C ASN A 153 5.48 12.01 -6.66
N ILE A 154 5.54 13.34 -6.59
CA ILE A 154 4.37 14.23 -6.50
C ILE A 154 4.20 15.02 -7.79
N GLU A 155 2.95 15.18 -8.22
CA GLU A 155 2.60 16.10 -9.32
C GLU A 155 2.82 17.55 -8.87
N PRO A 156 3.73 18.32 -9.51
CA PRO A 156 4.07 19.66 -9.07
C PRO A 156 2.86 20.62 -9.06
N GLY A 157 2.63 21.29 -7.93
CA GLY A 157 1.54 22.25 -7.79
C GLY A 157 0.20 21.63 -7.39
N SER A 158 0.16 20.30 -7.19
CA SER A 158 -1.02 19.62 -6.66
C SER A 158 -1.14 19.74 -5.14
N GLU A 159 -0.13 20.23 -4.44
CA GLU A 159 -0.10 20.27 -2.98
C GLU A 159 -1.19 21.15 -2.36
N LYS A 160 -1.87 20.60 -1.36
CA LYS A 160 -2.90 21.25 -0.55
C LYS A 160 -2.61 21.06 0.92
N ASN A 161 -2.66 22.14 1.69
CA ASN A 161 -2.56 22.12 3.15
C ASN A 161 -3.92 21.89 3.83
N TYR A 162 -4.92 21.42 3.08
CA TYR A 162 -6.25 21.07 3.58
C TYR A 162 -6.70 19.75 2.95
N CYS A 163 -7.51 18.98 3.68
CA CYS A 163 -8.06 17.71 3.21
C CYS A 163 -9.06 17.98 2.06
N PRO A 164 -8.78 17.51 0.82
CA PRO A 164 -9.63 17.78 -0.34
C PRO A 164 -10.97 17.03 -0.29
N TYR A 165 -10.99 15.88 0.39
CA TYR A 165 -12.16 15.04 0.59
C TYR A 165 -12.76 15.17 2.00
N LYS A 166 -12.58 16.32 2.67
CA LYS A 166 -13.07 16.52 4.05
C LYS A 166 -14.56 16.24 4.23
N ASN A 167 -15.38 16.48 3.21
CA ASN A 167 -16.82 16.26 3.27
C ASN A 167 -17.18 14.76 3.36
N LEU A 168 -16.28 13.85 2.99
CA LEU A 168 -16.54 12.42 3.15
C LEU A 168 -16.56 12.00 4.63
N PHE A 169 -15.91 12.75 5.52
CA PHE A 169 -15.89 12.47 6.96
C PHE A 169 -17.25 12.63 7.65
N PHE A 170 -18.22 13.32 7.04
CA PHE A 170 -19.60 13.36 7.56
C PHE A 170 -20.22 11.95 7.64
N LEU A 171 -19.72 10.98 6.86
CA LEU A 171 -20.16 9.58 6.93
C LEU A 171 -19.79 8.88 8.25
N LEU A 172 -18.89 9.46 9.05
CA LEU A 172 -18.48 8.92 10.37
C LEU A 172 -19.31 9.49 11.53
N GLU A 173 -20.12 10.52 11.28
CA GLU A 173 -20.93 11.20 12.30
C GLU A 173 -22.37 10.63 12.39
N ASP A 174 -22.73 9.73 11.47
CA ASP A 174 -23.97 8.94 11.41
C ASP A 174 -23.82 7.56 12.05
#